data_AF-A0A6P5RW26-F1
#
_entry.id   AF-A0A6P5RW26-F1
#
_cell.length_a   1.000
_cell.length_b   1.000
_cell.length_c   1.000
_cell.angle_alpha   90.00
_cell.angle_beta   90.00
_cell.angle_gamma   90.00
#
_symmetry.space_group_name_H-M   'P 1'
#
loop_
_entity.id
_entity.type
_entity.pdbx_description
1 polymer ?
#
loop_
_entity_poly.entity_id
_entity_poly.type
_entity_poly.pdbx_seq_one_letter_code
_entity_poly.pdbx_strand_id
1 'polypeptide(L)'
;MDNNKNGVVEQQEDKSKPMNEDAKVDQMETDKSGPPLSSKNSFEVPFSRAFPESRGPKLQKNWPTVKSALESYGISCILNLVECSMTASLSSKARGNPLYMNLRARMLLLLLAIGVPAYMALRTLRPCPVILMIGHGSTGLCSKFRIEKEQYQKRRKPSRSR
;
A
#
# COMPACT_ATOMS: atom_id res chain seq x y z
N MET A 1 -21.06 -11.01 62.27
CA MET A 1 -20.95 -10.30 63.56
C MET A 1 -19.47 -10.15 63.84
N ASP A 2 -18.96 -8.95 63.67
CA ASP A 2 -17.61 -8.76 63.13
C ASP A 2 -16.78 -7.91 64.10
N ASN A 3 -15.85 -8.54 64.80
CA ASN A 3 -15.10 -7.95 65.92
C ASN A 3 -13.60 -7.79 65.61
N ASN A 4 -13.30 -6.79 64.77
CA ASN A 4 -12.47 -5.62 65.09
C ASN A 4 -11.26 -5.76 66.06
N LYS A 5 -10.15 -5.09 65.68
CA LYS A 5 -9.18 -4.29 66.50
C LYS A 5 -7.82 -4.86 66.98
N ASN A 6 -6.89 -3.89 67.12
CA ASN A 6 -5.53 -3.89 67.72
C ASN A 6 -4.37 -4.34 66.78
N GLY A 7 -3.20 -3.68 66.70
CA GLY A 7 -2.68 -2.39 67.23
C GLY A 7 -1.52 -1.89 66.31
N VAL A 8 -1.17 -0.60 66.11
CA VAL A 8 -0.57 0.40 67.05
C VAL A 8 0.76 -0.13 67.64
N VAL A 9 1.97 0.40 67.32
CA VAL A 9 2.65 1.62 67.86
C VAL A 9 3.90 2.03 67.00
N GLU A 10 4.13 3.36 66.81
CA GLU A 10 5.36 4.25 66.77
C GLU A 10 6.81 3.69 66.48
N GLN A 11 7.87 4.43 66.03
CA GLN A 11 8.10 5.82 65.50
C GLN A 11 9.48 6.00 64.79
N GLN A 12 9.79 7.26 64.38
CA GLN A 12 11.00 7.87 63.73
C GLN A 12 12.35 7.74 64.52
N GLU A 13 13.54 8.24 64.11
CA GLU A 13 14.06 9.13 63.02
C GLU A 13 15.54 8.69 62.67
N ASP A 14 16.42 9.26 61.82
CA ASP A 14 16.53 10.51 61.02
C ASP A 14 17.47 10.30 59.78
N LYS A 15 17.76 11.39 59.02
CA LYS A 15 18.86 11.62 58.06
C LYS A 15 20.07 10.68 58.21
N SER A 16 20.66 10.20 57.11
CA SER A 16 21.55 11.05 56.28
C SER A 16 21.92 10.39 54.94
N LYS A 17 22.21 11.20 53.92
CA LYS A 17 22.77 10.73 52.63
C LYS A 17 24.20 11.24 52.42
N PRO A 18 25.20 10.36 52.32
CA PRO A 18 26.41 10.60 51.54
C PRO A 18 26.23 10.08 50.10
N MET A 19 27.10 10.52 49.19
CA MET A 19 27.25 9.94 47.85
C MET A 19 28.48 9.03 47.83
N ASN A 20 28.37 7.83 47.25
CA ASN A 20 29.08 7.44 46.03
C ASN A 20 28.84 5.95 45.72
N GLU A 21 28.59 5.60 44.46
CA GLU A 21 28.64 4.22 43.94
C GLU A 21 29.28 4.23 42.54
N ASP A 22 30.60 4.01 42.48
CA ASP A 22 31.38 3.92 41.23
C ASP A 22 31.11 2.60 40.47
N ALA A 23 29.93 2.49 39.87
CA ALA A 23 29.59 1.42 38.94
C ALA A 23 29.90 1.84 37.49
N LYS A 24 31.18 1.81 37.08
CA LYS A 24 31.63 2.20 35.74
C LYS A 24 31.13 1.24 34.65
N VAL A 25 29.91 1.46 34.17
CA VAL A 25 29.40 0.90 32.91
C VAL A 25 29.62 1.93 31.79
N ASP A 26 30.54 1.63 30.88
CA ASP A 26 30.80 2.46 29.70
C ASP A 26 29.53 2.62 28.86
N GLN A 27 28.98 3.84 28.82
CA GLN A 27 27.87 4.17 27.92
C GLN A 27 28.43 4.28 26.51
N MET A 28 28.20 3.23 25.70
CA MET A 28 28.62 3.18 24.30
C MET A 28 27.86 4.26 23.51
N GLU A 29 28.49 5.42 23.28
CA GLU A 29 27.96 6.44 22.38
C GLU A 29 27.85 5.87 20.96
N THR A 30 26.65 5.41 20.61
CA THR A 30 26.32 4.94 19.27
C THR A 30 26.05 6.16 18.40
N ASP A 31 27.12 6.57 17.73
CA ASP A 31 27.20 7.75 16.88
C ASP A 31 26.00 7.86 15.93
N LYS A 32 25.23 8.96 16.04
CA LYS A 32 23.94 9.14 15.35
C LYS A 32 24.09 9.58 13.89
N SER A 33 25.04 8.98 13.18
CA SER A 33 25.30 9.18 11.76
C SER A 33 24.55 8.15 10.89
N GLY A 34 23.23 8.07 11.09
CA GLY A 34 22.31 7.46 10.13
C GLY A 34 21.47 8.56 9.47
N PRO A 35 21.11 8.46 8.18
CA PRO A 35 20.13 9.37 7.61
C PRO A 35 18.84 9.27 8.44
N PRO A 36 18.20 10.40 8.81
CA PRO A 36 17.16 10.38 9.80
C PRO A 36 16.03 9.43 9.39
N LEU A 37 15.57 8.62 10.36
CA LEU A 37 14.33 7.86 10.30
C LEU A 37 13.11 8.81 10.39
N SER A 38 13.11 9.80 9.50
CA SER A 38 11.93 10.51 9.06
C SER A 38 10.90 9.47 8.67
N SER A 39 9.70 9.57 9.24
CA SER A 39 8.47 8.91 8.81
C SER A 39 8.01 9.46 7.46
N LYS A 40 8.93 9.44 6.48
CA LYS A 40 8.85 10.14 5.21
C LYS A 40 7.60 9.69 4.48
N ASN A 41 6.79 10.68 4.12
CA ASN A 41 5.40 10.58 3.71
C ASN A 41 5.28 9.59 2.52
N SER A 42 5.02 8.31 2.80
CA SER A 42 5.18 7.21 1.82
C SER A 42 4.18 7.24 0.65
N PHE A 43 3.28 8.24 0.68
CA PHE A 43 2.30 8.57 -0.35
C PHE A 43 2.86 9.50 -1.44
N GLU A 44 3.97 10.18 -1.21
CA GLU A 44 4.66 11.02 -2.21
C GLU A 44 5.74 10.25 -3.00
N VAL A 45 6.11 9.05 -2.54
CA VAL A 45 7.08 8.18 -3.24
C VAL A 45 6.48 7.71 -4.57
N PRO A 46 7.17 7.91 -5.71
CA PRO A 46 6.73 7.38 -7.00
C PRO A 46 6.71 5.86 -6.98
N PHE A 47 5.71 5.25 -7.62
CA PHE A 47 5.61 3.80 -7.76
C PHE A 47 5.53 3.39 -9.22
N SER A 48 6.24 2.32 -9.56
CA SER A 48 6.39 1.83 -10.93
C SER A 48 5.76 0.45 -11.10
N ARG A 49 5.30 0.14 -12.31
CA ARG A 49 4.70 -1.14 -12.67
C ARG A 49 5.11 -1.58 -14.08
N ALA A 50 5.87 -2.67 -14.15
CA ALA A 50 6.17 -3.35 -15.41
C ALA A 50 4.91 -3.98 -16.05
N PHE A 51 4.91 -4.03 -17.38
CA PHE A 51 3.92 -4.67 -18.24
C PHE A 51 4.64 -5.46 -19.36
N PRO A 52 4.01 -6.46 -20.00
CA PRO A 52 4.65 -7.18 -21.11
C PRO A 52 4.63 -6.34 -22.39
N GLU A 53 5.75 -6.31 -23.11
CA GLU A 53 6.02 -5.49 -24.32
C GLU A 53 4.85 -5.46 -25.33
N SER A 54 4.20 -6.60 -25.59
CA SER A 54 3.01 -6.75 -26.45
C SER A 54 1.82 -5.83 -26.11
N ARG A 55 1.83 -5.18 -24.94
CA ARG A 55 0.86 -4.14 -24.54
C ARG A 55 1.25 -2.74 -24.97
N GLY A 56 2.53 -2.45 -25.20
CA GLY A 56 3.09 -1.13 -25.49
C GLY A 56 2.29 -0.32 -26.51
N PRO A 57 2.08 -0.81 -27.75
CA PRO A 57 1.34 -0.06 -28.78
C PRO A 57 -0.13 0.25 -28.41
N LYS A 58 -0.79 -0.69 -27.71
CA LYS A 58 -2.18 -0.50 -27.24
C LYS A 58 -2.25 0.44 -26.04
N LEU A 59 -1.23 0.44 -25.18
CA LEU A 59 -1.12 1.33 -24.03
C LEU A 59 -0.81 2.76 -24.50
N GLN A 60 0.19 2.93 -25.37
CA GLN A 60 0.59 4.20 -25.99
C GLN A 60 -0.58 4.91 -26.65
N LYS A 61 -1.38 4.21 -27.49
CA LYS A 61 -2.57 4.79 -28.14
C LYS A 61 -3.62 5.33 -27.16
N ASN A 62 -3.74 4.76 -25.96
CA ASN A 62 -4.70 5.19 -24.94
C ASN A 62 -4.07 6.06 -23.84
N TRP A 63 -2.74 6.27 -23.88
CA TRP A 63 -2.00 6.93 -22.81
C TRP A 63 -2.40 8.40 -22.58
N PRO A 64 -2.69 9.23 -23.62
CA PRO A 64 -3.15 10.61 -23.40
C PRO A 64 -4.43 10.68 -22.55
N THR A 65 -5.38 9.77 -22.78
CA THR A 65 -6.62 9.65 -22.01
C THR A 65 -6.36 9.24 -20.56
N VAL A 66 -5.41 8.31 -20.34
CA VAL A 66 -5.01 7.88 -19.00
C VAL A 66 -4.31 9.01 -18.24
N LYS A 67 -3.39 9.73 -18.89
CA LYS A 67 -2.67 10.87 -18.30
C LYS A 67 -3.63 11.99 -17.91
N SER A 68 -4.44 12.47 -18.85
CA SER A 68 -5.41 13.55 -18.60
C SER A 68 -6.40 13.20 -17.47
N ALA A 69 -6.85 11.94 -17.42
CA ALA A 69 -7.72 11.48 -16.34
C ALA A 69 -7.01 11.48 -14.97
N LEU A 70 -5.77 10.99 -14.87
CA LEU A 70 -4.98 10.99 -13.62
C LEU A 70 -4.61 12.41 -13.15
N GLU A 71 -4.25 13.28 -14.10
CA GLU A 71 -3.90 14.68 -13.88
C GLU A 71 -5.05 15.46 -13.21
N SER A 72 -6.31 15.15 -13.56
CA SER A 72 -7.48 15.74 -12.90
C SER A 72 -7.62 15.44 -11.40
N TYR A 73 -7.00 14.37 -10.89
CA TYR A 73 -6.93 14.04 -9.46
C TYR A 73 -5.63 14.53 -8.80
N GLY A 74 -4.70 15.11 -9.57
CA GLY A 74 -3.37 15.52 -9.12
C GLY A 74 -2.36 14.38 -9.05
N ILE A 75 -2.49 13.37 -9.92
CA ILE A 75 -1.51 12.28 -10.06
C ILE A 75 -0.77 12.46 -11.39
N SER A 76 0.56 12.54 -11.34
CA SER A 76 1.41 12.53 -12.54
C SER A 76 1.70 11.08 -12.94
N CYS A 77 1.81 10.81 -14.24
CA CYS A 77 2.20 9.50 -14.74
C CYS A 77 3.07 9.55 -16.01
N ILE A 78 4.03 8.63 -16.07
CA ILE A 78 5.02 8.47 -17.12
C ILE A 78 4.90 7.04 -17.67
N LEU A 79 4.97 6.90 -18.98
CA LEU A 79 5.04 5.61 -19.68
C LEU A 79 6.42 5.48 -20.32
N ASN A 80 7.18 4.47 -19.93
CA ASN A 80 8.41 4.07 -20.59
C ASN A 80 8.15 2.81 -21.41
N LEU A 81 8.34 2.90 -22.73
CA LEU A 81 8.16 1.79 -23.67
C LEU A 81 9.41 0.91 -23.80
N VAL A 82 10.60 1.42 -23.45
CA VAL A 82 11.86 0.66 -23.46
C VAL A 82 11.91 -0.24 -22.23
N GLU A 83 11.81 0.36 -21.04
CA GLU A 83 11.74 -0.33 -19.75
C GLU A 83 10.39 -1.04 -19.50
N CYS A 84 9.50 -1.08 -20.52
CA CYS A 84 8.15 -1.64 -20.46
C CYS A 84 7.42 -1.37 -19.13
N SER A 85 7.45 -0.12 -18.65
CA SER A 85 6.98 0.25 -17.32
C SER A 85 6.16 1.54 -17.30
N MET A 86 5.16 1.56 -16.41
CA MET A 86 4.37 2.73 -16.07
C MET A 86 4.80 3.22 -14.69
N THR A 87 5.12 4.50 -14.55
CA THR A 87 5.43 5.14 -13.26
C THR A 87 4.35 6.16 -12.93
N ALA A 88 3.91 6.22 -11.69
CA ALA A 88 3.00 7.25 -11.21
C ALA A 88 3.49 7.88 -9.90
N SER A 89 3.33 9.19 -9.77
CA SER A 89 3.64 9.95 -8.55
C SER A 89 2.44 10.80 -8.15
N LEU A 90 2.18 10.86 -6.84
CA LEU A 90 1.16 11.74 -6.29
C LEU A 90 1.75 13.16 -6.22
N SER A 91 1.03 14.16 -6.73
CA SER A 91 1.39 15.55 -6.46
C SER A 91 0.94 15.94 -5.06
N SER A 92 1.72 16.77 -4.37
CA SER A 92 1.30 17.43 -3.12
C SER A 92 -0.02 18.22 -3.29
N LYS A 93 -0.37 18.61 -4.52
CA LYS A 93 -1.65 19.27 -4.88
C LYS A 93 -2.82 18.30 -5.17
N ALA A 94 -2.74 17.02 -4.79
CA ALA A 94 -3.79 16.04 -5.06
C ALA A 94 -5.11 16.38 -4.37
N ARG A 95 -6.24 16.18 -5.06
CA ARG A 95 -7.57 16.52 -4.54
C ARG A 95 -8.13 15.41 -3.65
N GLY A 96 -8.01 15.57 -2.33
CA GLY A 96 -8.56 14.67 -1.33
C GLY A 96 -7.48 13.85 -0.60
N ASN A 97 -7.87 12.71 -0.02
CA ASN A 97 -6.99 11.94 0.85
C ASN A 97 -5.84 11.24 0.06
N PRO A 98 -4.54 11.50 0.40
CA PRO A 98 -3.38 10.90 -0.29
C PRO A 98 -3.36 9.37 -0.31
N LEU A 99 -3.75 8.71 0.79
CA LEU A 99 -3.81 7.24 0.89
C LEU A 99 -4.76 6.66 -0.17
N TYR A 100 -5.94 7.27 -0.30
CA TYR A 100 -6.97 6.83 -1.23
C TYR A 100 -6.52 7.00 -2.68
N MET A 101 -5.93 8.15 -3.02
CA MET A 101 -5.48 8.43 -4.39
C MET A 101 -4.31 7.54 -4.80
N ASN A 102 -3.32 7.33 -3.92
CA ASN A 102 -2.20 6.44 -4.19
C ASN A 102 -2.68 4.98 -4.37
N LEU A 103 -3.65 4.51 -3.56
CA LEU A 103 -4.28 3.20 -3.72
C LEU A 103 -5.05 3.04 -5.04
N ARG A 104 -5.88 4.03 -5.44
CA ARG A 104 -6.61 3.98 -6.71
C ARG A 104 -5.67 3.97 -7.92
N ALA A 105 -4.61 4.78 -7.87
CA ALA A 105 -3.61 4.84 -8.93
C ALA A 105 -2.80 3.52 -9.06
N ARG A 106 -2.42 2.88 -7.94
CA ARG A 106 -1.81 1.53 -7.94
C ARG A 106 -2.72 0.49 -8.59
N MET A 107 -4.03 0.53 -8.32
CA MET A 107 -4.99 -0.36 -8.98
C MET A 107 -5.13 -0.05 -10.48
N LEU A 108 -5.14 1.22 -10.89
CA LEU A 108 -5.19 1.60 -12.31
C LEU A 108 -4.00 1.03 -13.11
N LEU A 109 -2.77 1.21 -12.61
CA LEU A 109 -1.56 0.68 -13.25
C LEU A 109 -1.54 -0.86 -13.31
N LEU A 110 -2.01 -1.54 -12.25
CA LEU A 110 -2.18 -2.99 -12.24
C LEU A 110 -3.13 -3.47 -13.36
N LEU A 111 -4.26 -2.78 -13.55
CA LEU A 111 -5.27 -3.14 -14.55
C LEU A 111 -4.77 -2.95 -15.98
N LEU A 112 -4.06 -1.86 -16.24
CA LEU A 112 -3.42 -1.61 -17.54
C LEU A 112 -2.34 -2.66 -17.83
N ALA A 113 -1.53 -3.05 -16.84
CA ALA A 113 -0.47 -4.05 -17.00
C ALA A 113 -0.99 -5.46 -17.32
N ILE A 114 -2.07 -5.90 -16.65
CA ILE A 114 -2.74 -7.18 -16.99
C ILE A 114 -3.59 -7.08 -18.27
N GLY A 115 -3.81 -5.87 -18.79
CA GLY A 115 -4.42 -5.64 -20.09
C GLY A 115 -5.93 -5.43 -20.10
N VAL A 116 -6.50 -4.94 -19.00
CA VAL A 116 -7.87 -4.42 -18.96
C VAL A 116 -7.95 -3.15 -19.82
N PRO A 117 -9.00 -2.95 -20.64
CA PRO A 117 -9.14 -1.75 -21.46
C PRO A 117 -9.16 -0.45 -20.63
N ALA A 118 -8.53 0.61 -21.14
CA ALA A 118 -8.38 1.88 -20.41
C ALA A 118 -9.72 2.45 -19.90
N TYR A 119 -10.80 2.36 -20.68
CA TYR A 119 -12.13 2.83 -20.26
C TYR A 119 -12.71 2.04 -19.07
N MET A 120 -12.38 0.75 -18.93
CA MET A 120 -12.75 -0.04 -17.74
C MET A 120 -11.83 0.33 -16.57
N ALA A 121 -10.53 0.42 -16.83
CA ALA A 121 -9.52 0.70 -15.82
C ALA A 121 -9.77 2.07 -15.15
N LEU A 122 -10.07 3.12 -15.92
CA LEU A 122 -10.34 4.49 -15.42
C LEU A 122 -11.57 4.58 -14.50
N ARG A 123 -12.47 3.60 -14.50
CA ARG A 123 -13.59 3.55 -13.53
C ARG A 123 -13.09 3.41 -12.09
N THR A 124 -11.87 2.90 -11.86
CA THR A 124 -11.31 2.75 -10.50
C THR A 124 -11.06 4.04 -9.75
N LEU A 125 -10.88 5.17 -10.44
CA LEU A 125 -10.63 6.46 -9.79
C LEU A 125 -11.86 6.93 -8.98
N ARG A 126 -13.07 6.46 -9.33
CA ARG A 126 -14.33 6.78 -8.64
C ARG A 126 -14.58 5.86 -7.43
N PRO A 127 -15.26 6.32 -6.37
CA PRO A 127 -15.59 5.51 -5.20
C PRO A 127 -16.77 4.55 -5.47
N CYS A 128 -16.52 3.43 -6.15
CA CYS A 128 -17.49 2.30 -6.18
C CYS A 128 -16.94 0.91 -6.60
N PRO A 129 -15.96 0.75 -7.52
CA PRO A 129 -15.67 -0.57 -8.07
C PRO A 129 -14.78 -1.39 -7.13
N VAL A 130 -15.35 -2.46 -6.58
CA VAL A 130 -14.63 -3.65 -6.15
C VAL A 130 -14.23 -4.41 -7.41
N ILE A 131 -12.95 -4.78 -7.55
CA ILE A 131 -12.47 -5.57 -8.69
C ILE A 131 -12.05 -6.96 -8.20
N LEU A 132 -12.80 -7.96 -8.66
CA LEU A 132 -12.53 -9.37 -8.39
C LEU A 132 -11.62 -9.91 -9.48
N MET A 133 -10.39 -10.29 -9.13
CA MET A 133 -9.49 -11.00 -10.04
C MET A 133 -9.93 -12.45 -10.15
N ILE A 134 -10.79 -12.78 -11.13
CA ILE A 134 -11.38 -14.14 -11.22
C ILE A 134 -10.34 -15.21 -11.63
N GLY A 135 -9.28 -14.83 -12.36
CA GLY A 135 -8.33 -15.76 -12.98
C GLY A 135 -7.33 -16.48 -12.05
N HIS A 136 -6.31 -17.11 -12.65
CA HIS A 136 -5.22 -17.85 -11.98
C HIS A 136 -4.00 -16.95 -11.66
N GLY A 137 -4.23 -15.76 -11.10
CA GLY A 137 -3.13 -14.95 -10.54
C GLY A 137 -2.84 -15.33 -9.10
N SER A 138 -1.73 -14.84 -8.52
CA SER A 138 -1.39 -15.02 -7.10
C SER A 138 -2.46 -14.43 -6.15
N THR A 139 -3.21 -13.43 -6.61
CA THR A 139 -4.38 -12.84 -5.92
C THR A 139 -5.72 -13.28 -6.54
N GLY A 140 -5.70 -14.31 -7.38
CA GLY A 140 -6.82 -14.72 -8.23
C GLY A 140 -7.78 -15.72 -7.56
N LEU A 141 -9.09 -15.50 -7.72
CA LEU A 141 -10.14 -16.33 -7.12
C LEU A 141 -10.05 -17.80 -7.56
N CYS A 142 -9.77 -18.09 -8.84
CA CYS A 142 -9.59 -19.48 -9.27
C CYS A 142 -8.42 -20.16 -8.56
N SER A 143 -7.30 -19.45 -8.33
CA SER A 143 -6.19 -19.99 -7.55
C SER A 143 -6.58 -20.20 -6.08
N LYS A 144 -7.19 -19.18 -5.44
CA LYS A 144 -7.63 -19.22 -4.04
C LYS A 144 -8.64 -20.34 -3.75
N PHE A 145 -9.54 -20.63 -4.69
CA PHE A 145 -10.57 -21.67 -4.58
C PHE A 145 -10.23 -22.97 -5.31
N ARG A 146 -8.98 -23.14 -5.79
CA ARG A 146 -8.50 -24.33 -6.54
C ARG A 146 -9.39 -24.70 -7.76
N ILE A 147 -10.04 -23.71 -8.39
CA ILE A 147 -10.86 -23.90 -9.59
C ILE A 147 -9.94 -23.93 -10.80
N GLU A 148 -9.81 -25.09 -11.44
CA GLU A 148 -8.92 -25.26 -12.59
C GLU A 148 -9.30 -24.40 -13.80
N LYS A 149 -8.29 -24.10 -14.64
CA LYS A 149 -8.40 -23.33 -15.88
C LYS A 149 -9.45 -23.92 -16.81
N GLU A 150 -9.53 -25.25 -16.94
CA GLU A 150 -10.55 -25.92 -17.73
C GLU A 150 -11.95 -25.74 -17.16
N GLN A 151 -12.15 -25.99 -15.86
CA GLN A 151 -13.45 -25.87 -15.21
C GLN A 151 -13.99 -24.43 -15.34
N TYR A 152 -13.12 -23.44 -15.14
CA TYR A 152 -13.44 -22.03 -15.35
C TYR A 152 -13.79 -21.72 -16.82
N GLN A 153 -13.03 -22.24 -17.79
CA GLN A 153 -13.33 -22.05 -19.21
C GLN A 153 -14.64 -22.74 -19.65
N LYS A 154 -14.92 -23.94 -19.15
CA LYS A 154 -16.18 -24.67 -19.37
C LYS A 154 -17.37 -23.85 -18.86
N ARG A 155 -17.27 -23.26 -17.67
CA ARG A 155 -18.29 -22.34 -17.10
C ARG A 155 -18.40 -20.99 -17.82
N ARG A 156 -17.33 -20.50 -18.47
CA ARG A 156 -17.32 -19.19 -19.19
C ARG A 156 -17.77 -19.26 -20.64
N LYS A 157 -17.79 -20.43 -21.27
CA LYS A 157 -18.48 -20.61 -22.56
C LYS A 157 -19.98 -20.63 -22.27
N PRO A 158 -20.80 -19.73 -22.83
CA PRO A 158 -22.24 -19.90 -22.76
C PRO A 158 -22.58 -21.26 -23.38
N SER A 159 -23.46 -22.02 -22.74
CA SER A 159 -24.07 -23.20 -23.35
C SER A 159 -24.75 -22.75 -24.64
N ARG A 160 -24.24 -23.20 -25.79
CA ARG A 160 -24.95 -23.07 -27.06
C ARG A 160 -26.21 -23.93 -26.96
N SER A 161 -27.30 -23.31 -26.55
CA SER A 161 -28.64 -23.82 -26.86
C SER A 161 -28.73 -24.07 -28.35
N ARG A 162 -29.37 -25.18 -28.72
CA ARG A 162 -29.76 -25.44 -30.11
C ARG A 162 -30.87 -24.48 -30.51
#